data_AF-A0A1Q3UPA3-F1
#
_entry.id   AF-A0A1Q3UPA3-F1
#
_cell.length_a   1.000
_cell.length_b   1.000
_cell.length_c   1.000
_cell.angle_alpha   90.00
_cell.angle_beta   90.00
_cell.angle_gamma   90.00
#
_symmetry.space_group_name_H-M   'P 1'
#
loop_
_entity.id
_entity.type
_entity.pdbx_description
1 polymer ?
#
loop_
_entity_poly.entity_id
_entity_poly.type
_entity_poly.pdbx_seq_one_letter_code
_entity_poly.pdbx_strand_id
1 'polypeptide(L)'
;MSTLDATIEAISATLNGLDPGPLAELRRMTPGGPAPAAFWRLCAAHDLEKGKLDTWQRIVHVMAILADTGPPERRRPLHDRARRLGTVLCDGGDPGWGPPPGAEPRPVVSEARLARFLALQPGARGAAIERLARMISRTRAPGHGVNCIDIATMLLSPSMPKDVPLTYYGRLDHAARTRSKEGTS
;
A
#
# COMPACT_ATOMS: atom_id res chain seq x y z
N MET A 1 -0.15 20.71 0.37
CA MET A 1 -0.54 19.31 0.65
C MET A 1 -1.87 19.10 -0.04
N SER A 2 -2.02 18.06 -0.87
CA SER A 2 -3.29 17.86 -1.59
C SER A 2 -4.39 17.46 -0.59
N THR A 3 -5.66 17.73 -0.90
CA THR A 3 -6.78 17.29 -0.05
C THR A 3 -6.77 15.77 0.17
N LEU A 4 -6.42 15.00 -0.86
CA LEU A 4 -6.30 13.55 -0.77
C LEU A 4 -5.20 13.12 0.21
N ASP A 5 -4.05 13.79 0.19
CA ASP A 5 -2.93 13.46 1.08
C ASP A 5 -3.35 13.60 2.54
N ALA A 6 -4.02 14.71 2.87
CA ALA A 6 -4.51 14.99 4.22
C ALA A 6 -5.57 13.97 4.66
N THR A 7 -6.51 13.62 3.77
CA THR A 7 -7.52 12.58 4.05
C THR A 7 -6.87 11.23 4.33
N ILE A 8 -5.88 10.81 3.54
CA ILE A 8 -5.22 9.52 3.74
C ILE A 8 -4.40 9.49 5.04
N GLU A 9 -3.73 10.58 5.40
CA GLU A 9 -3.06 10.71 6.69
C GLU A 9 -4.04 10.61 7.86
N ALA A 10 -5.17 11.30 7.78
CA ALA A 10 -6.20 11.29 8.82
C ALA A 10 -6.86 9.91 8.97
N ILE A 11 -7.18 9.23 7.87
CA ILE A 11 -7.66 7.84 7.89
C ILE A 11 -6.60 6.93 8.50
N SER A 12 -5.34 7.04 8.08
CA SER A 12 -4.24 6.22 8.61
C SER A 12 -4.09 6.38 10.13
N ALA A 13 -4.09 7.62 10.62
CA ALA A 13 -4.05 7.91 12.05
C ALA A 13 -5.24 7.29 12.79
N THR A 14 -6.45 7.42 12.22
CA THR A 14 -7.66 6.82 12.79
C THR A 14 -7.54 5.31 12.87
N LEU A 15 -7.13 4.63 11.78
CA LEU A 15 -6.99 3.17 11.74
C LEU A 15 -5.96 2.65 12.74
N ASN A 16 -4.84 3.36 12.92
CA ASN A 16 -3.83 2.98 13.91
C ASN A 16 -4.38 3.06 15.34
N GLY A 17 -5.26 4.03 15.62
CA GLY A 17 -5.90 4.22 16.93
C GLY A 17 -7.12 3.32 17.22
N LEU A 18 -7.66 2.60 16.22
CA LEU A 18 -8.86 1.77 16.45
C LEU A 18 -8.59 0.56 17.35
N ASP A 19 -9.56 0.18 18.17
CA ASP A 19 -9.51 -1.11 18.86
C ASP A 19 -9.45 -2.29 17.86
N PRO A 20 -8.96 -3.47 18.29
CA PRO A 20 -8.87 -4.64 17.41
C PRO A 20 -10.20 -5.05 16.76
N GLY A 21 -11.33 -4.89 17.45
CA GLY A 21 -12.66 -5.24 16.96
C GLY A 21 -13.08 -4.44 15.71
N PRO A 22 -13.21 -3.10 15.81
CA PRO A 22 -13.51 -2.23 14.66
C PRO A 22 -12.53 -2.39 13.49
N LEU A 23 -11.24 -2.56 13.77
CA LEU A 23 -10.26 -2.81 12.70
C LEU A 23 -10.48 -4.16 12.01
N ALA A 24 -10.85 -5.21 12.77
CA ALA A 24 -11.19 -6.51 12.20
C ALA A 24 -12.46 -6.47 11.35
N GLU A 25 -13.45 -5.65 11.70
CA GLU A 25 -14.64 -5.42 10.87
C GLU A 25 -14.25 -4.80 9.52
N LEU A 26 -13.42 -3.74 9.53
CA LEU A 26 -12.94 -3.10 8.30
C LEU A 26 -12.14 -4.07 7.39
N ARG A 27 -11.36 -4.98 7.99
CA ARG A 27 -10.63 -6.04 7.28
C ARG A 27 -11.54 -7.11 6.66
N ARG A 28 -12.75 -7.30 7.18
CA ARG A 28 -13.75 -8.26 6.69
C ARG A 28 -14.80 -7.63 5.78
N MET A 29 -14.88 -6.30 5.75
CA MET A 29 -15.78 -5.56 4.87
C MET A 29 -15.58 -5.99 3.41
N THR A 30 -16.69 -6.12 2.69
CA THR A 30 -16.71 -6.35 1.24
C THR A 30 -16.96 -5.01 0.55
N PRO A 31 -16.01 -4.46 -0.22
CA PRO A 31 -16.23 -3.19 -0.92
C PRO A 31 -17.34 -3.30 -1.96
N GLY A 32 -18.26 -2.32 -1.96
CA GLY A 32 -19.50 -2.33 -2.76
C GLY A 32 -20.66 -3.07 -2.07
N GLY A 33 -20.46 -3.58 -0.86
CA GLY A 33 -21.49 -4.22 -0.04
C GLY A 33 -21.87 -3.38 1.19
N PRO A 34 -22.63 -3.96 2.14
CA PRO A 34 -22.94 -3.33 3.41
C PRO A 34 -21.66 -3.01 4.19
N ALA A 35 -21.49 -1.73 4.55
CA ALA A 35 -20.32 -1.29 5.31
C ALA A 35 -20.57 -1.30 6.82
N PRO A 36 -19.57 -1.67 7.64
CA PRO A 36 -19.68 -1.69 9.09
C PRO A 36 -19.73 -0.27 9.67
N ALA A 37 -20.19 -0.14 10.92
CA ALA A 37 -20.29 1.14 11.62
C ALA A 37 -18.95 1.91 11.65
N ALA A 38 -17.82 1.19 11.78
CA ALA A 38 -16.49 1.79 11.74
C ALA A 38 -16.20 2.56 10.44
N PHE A 39 -16.70 2.08 9.30
CA PHE A 39 -16.55 2.77 8.02
C PHE A 39 -17.39 4.05 7.97
N TRP A 40 -18.65 3.99 8.41
CA TRP A 40 -19.52 5.17 8.41
C TRP A 40 -19.00 6.27 9.35
N ARG A 41 -18.38 5.90 10.47
CA ARG A 41 -17.68 6.85 11.36
C ARG A 41 -16.51 7.52 10.64
N LEU A 42 -15.73 6.79 9.85
CA LEU A 42 -14.66 7.37 9.02
C LEU A 42 -15.24 8.35 7.98
N CYS A 43 -16.33 7.99 7.31
CA CYS A 43 -17.00 8.89 6.35
C CYS A 43 -17.45 10.19 7.02
N ALA A 44 -18.07 10.11 8.20
CA ALA A 44 -18.54 11.27 8.94
C ALA A 44 -17.39 12.15 9.47
N ALA A 45 -16.28 11.54 9.88
CA ALA A 45 -15.13 12.26 10.44
C ALA A 45 -14.26 12.94 9.38
N HIS A 46 -14.17 12.38 8.18
CA HIS A 46 -13.20 12.79 7.15
C HIS A 46 -13.83 13.31 5.85
N ASP A 47 -15.15 13.56 5.86
CA ASP A 47 -15.94 14.07 4.72
C ASP A 47 -15.65 13.36 3.39
N LEU A 48 -15.70 12.03 3.41
CA LEU A 48 -15.39 11.22 2.23
C LEU A 48 -16.46 11.45 1.14
N GLU A 49 -15.99 11.63 -0.10
CA GLU A 49 -16.86 11.93 -1.25
C GLU A 49 -17.97 10.89 -1.43
N LYS A 50 -19.22 11.30 -1.19
CA LYS A 50 -20.41 10.43 -1.20
C LYS A 50 -20.65 9.74 -2.55
N GLY A 51 -20.22 10.35 -3.66
CA GLY A 51 -20.31 9.77 -4.99
C GLY A 51 -19.34 8.62 -5.26
N LYS A 52 -18.39 8.37 -4.35
CA LYS A 52 -17.31 7.37 -4.51
C LYS A 52 -17.20 6.42 -3.31
N LEU A 53 -18.31 6.20 -2.59
CA LEU A 53 -18.29 5.40 -1.35
C LEU A 53 -17.74 3.99 -1.57
N ASP A 54 -18.06 3.31 -2.67
CA ASP A 54 -17.53 1.97 -2.96
C ASP A 54 -15.99 1.98 -3.12
N THR A 55 -15.47 3.00 -3.80
CA THR A 55 -14.02 3.21 -3.93
C THR A 55 -13.39 3.51 -2.58
N TRP A 56 -14.03 4.35 -1.77
CA TRP A 56 -13.56 4.65 -0.41
C TRP A 56 -13.61 3.44 0.52
N GLN A 57 -14.63 2.60 0.43
CA GLN A 57 -14.68 1.31 1.13
C GLN A 57 -13.47 0.46 0.73
N ARG A 58 -13.15 0.40 -0.57
CA ARG A 58 -11.99 -0.37 -1.04
C ARG A 58 -10.67 0.20 -0.54
N ILE A 59 -10.50 1.51 -0.53
CA ILE A 59 -9.31 2.18 0.02
C ILE A 59 -9.16 1.84 1.52
N VAL A 60 -10.23 2.04 2.30
CA VAL A 60 -10.21 1.76 3.75
C VAL A 60 -9.97 0.27 4.01
N HIS A 61 -10.58 -0.62 3.24
CA HIS A 61 -10.36 -2.07 3.35
C HIS A 61 -8.89 -2.45 3.11
N VAL A 62 -8.29 -1.93 2.03
CA VAL A 62 -6.87 -2.16 1.72
C VAL A 62 -5.97 -1.60 2.81
N MET A 63 -6.25 -0.39 3.30
CA MET A 63 -5.51 0.22 4.41
C MET A 63 -5.64 -0.61 5.69
N ALA A 64 -6.82 -1.15 6.00
CA ALA A 64 -7.04 -2.02 7.15
C ALA A 64 -6.30 -3.37 7.02
N ILE A 65 -6.16 -3.93 5.83
CA ILE A 65 -5.32 -5.12 5.56
C ILE A 65 -3.85 -4.81 5.86
N LEU A 66 -3.37 -3.62 5.48
CA LEU A 66 -1.98 -3.18 5.67
C LEU A 66 -1.68 -2.72 7.10
N ALA A 67 -2.71 -2.36 7.87
CA ALA A 67 -2.58 -1.94 9.25
C ALA A 67 -2.07 -3.10 10.10
N ASP A 68 -1.21 -2.81 11.07
CA ASP A 68 -0.68 -3.83 11.97
C ASP A 68 -1.78 -4.45 12.84
N THR A 69 -1.54 -5.66 13.35
CA THR A 69 -2.47 -6.34 14.24
C THR A 69 -2.13 -6.06 15.71
N GLY A 70 -3.06 -6.35 16.62
CA GLY A 70 -2.85 -6.14 18.05
C GLY A 70 -3.34 -4.77 18.54
N PRO A 71 -3.02 -4.44 19.80
CA PRO A 71 -3.55 -3.24 20.45
C PRO A 71 -2.86 -1.96 19.94
N PRO A 72 -3.55 -0.81 19.92
CA PRO A 72 -3.08 0.42 19.27
C PRO A 72 -1.67 0.86 19.67
N GLU A 73 -1.31 0.73 20.95
CA GLU A 73 -0.03 1.16 21.52
C GLU A 73 1.18 0.35 21.00
N ARG A 74 0.94 -0.80 20.37
CA ARG A 74 1.98 -1.63 19.75
C ARG A 74 2.01 -1.50 18.23
N ARG A 75 1.05 -0.80 17.63
CA ARG A 75 0.94 -0.72 16.18
C ARG A 75 1.97 0.23 15.62
N ARG A 76 2.55 -0.21 14.51
CA ARG A 76 3.54 0.54 13.77
C ARG A 76 2.86 1.42 12.71
N PRO A 77 3.56 2.44 12.17
CA PRO A 77 2.98 3.32 11.18
C PRO A 77 2.45 2.55 9.96
N LEU A 78 1.15 2.67 9.71
CA LEU A 78 0.51 2.18 8.49
C LEU A 78 1.00 2.95 7.24
N HIS A 79 0.95 4.29 7.33
CA HIS A 79 1.29 5.18 6.23
C HIS A 79 2.71 5.71 6.36
N ASP A 80 3.47 5.67 5.26
CA ASP A 80 4.77 6.31 5.13
C ASP A 80 4.91 6.89 3.72
N ARG A 81 5.02 8.23 3.61
CA ARG A 81 5.13 8.94 2.33
C ARG A 81 6.39 8.58 1.55
N ALA A 82 7.49 8.28 2.24
CA ALA A 82 8.77 7.96 1.62
C ALA A 82 8.76 6.54 1.03
N ARG A 83 7.91 5.65 1.52
CA ARG A 83 7.80 4.25 1.05
C ARG A 83 6.79 4.12 -0.08
N ARG A 84 7.14 4.68 -1.25
CA ARG A 84 6.34 4.60 -2.49
C ARG A 84 5.99 3.15 -2.84
N LEU A 85 4.79 2.96 -3.39
CA LEU A 85 4.28 1.61 -3.65
C LEU A 85 5.16 0.82 -4.62
N GLY A 86 5.66 1.45 -5.69
CA GLY A 86 6.55 0.77 -6.64
C GLY A 86 7.81 0.21 -5.96
N THR A 87 8.43 1.01 -5.09
CA THR A 87 9.56 0.57 -4.25
C THR A 87 9.18 -0.63 -3.39
N VAL A 88 8.04 -0.56 -2.69
CA VAL A 88 7.54 -1.63 -1.82
C VAL A 88 7.21 -2.92 -2.60
N LEU A 89 6.73 -2.82 -3.83
CA LEU A 89 6.50 -3.99 -4.69
C LEU A 89 7.82 -4.65 -5.13
N CYS A 90 8.87 -3.85 -5.32
CA CYS A 90 10.20 -4.35 -5.66
C CYS A 90 10.85 -5.05 -4.45
N ASP A 91 10.90 -4.38 -3.31
CA ASP A 91 11.64 -4.82 -2.12
C ASP A 91 10.80 -5.61 -1.10
N GLY A 92 9.51 -5.82 -1.37
CA GLY A 92 8.60 -6.52 -0.47
C GLY A 92 8.24 -5.75 0.81
N GLY A 93 8.62 -4.48 0.90
CA GLY A 93 8.49 -3.66 2.09
C GLY A 93 9.69 -3.71 3.03
N ASP A 94 10.84 -4.24 2.58
CA ASP A 94 12.09 -4.28 3.35
C ASP A 94 13.10 -3.23 2.82
N PRO A 95 13.39 -2.15 3.58
CA PRO A 95 14.40 -1.16 3.17
C PRO A 95 15.82 -1.75 3.05
N GLY A 96 16.11 -2.82 3.79
CA GLY A 96 17.37 -3.54 3.75
C GLY A 96 17.46 -4.54 2.59
N TRP A 97 16.40 -4.70 1.80
CA TRP A 97 16.40 -5.60 0.65
C TRP A 97 17.52 -5.26 -0.33
N GLY A 98 18.29 -6.29 -0.66
CA GLY A 98 19.31 -6.29 -1.68
C GLY A 98 19.70 -7.74 -1.98
N PRO A 99 20.28 -8.01 -3.15
CA PRO A 99 20.82 -9.33 -3.42
C PRO A 99 21.96 -9.65 -2.46
N PRO A 100 22.17 -10.93 -2.11
CA PRO A 100 23.44 -11.37 -1.55
C PRO A 100 24.62 -10.95 -2.43
N PRO A 101 25.84 -10.80 -1.87
CA PRO A 101 27.03 -10.49 -2.65
C PRO A 101 27.19 -11.43 -3.85
N GLY A 102 27.39 -10.84 -5.05
CA GLY A 102 27.54 -11.58 -6.30
C GLY A 102 26.26 -12.09 -6.96
N ALA A 103 25.09 -12.00 -6.31
CA ALA A 103 23.82 -12.42 -6.89
C ALA A 103 23.10 -11.29 -7.65
N GLU A 104 22.25 -11.64 -8.61
CA GLU A 104 21.35 -10.69 -9.25
C GLU A 104 20.18 -10.31 -8.32
N PRO A 105 19.77 -9.03 -8.29
CA PRO A 105 18.61 -8.61 -7.52
C PRO A 105 17.34 -9.27 -8.08
N ARG A 106 16.63 -10.00 -7.22
CA ARG A 106 15.34 -10.62 -7.57
C ARG A 106 14.21 -9.88 -6.86
N PRO A 107 13.40 -9.09 -7.57
CA PRO A 107 12.31 -8.35 -6.96
C PRO A 107 11.23 -9.29 -6.43
N VAL A 108 10.59 -8.90 -5.33
CA VAL A 108 9.54 -9.70 -4.68
C VAL A 108 8.32 -9.85 -5.58
N VAL A 109 7.90 -8.77 -6.23
CA VAL A 109 6.99 -8.81 -7.37
C VAL A 109 7.81 -8.82 -8.64
N SER A 110 7.75 -9.89 -9.43
CA SER A 110 8.48 -9.95 -10.70
C SER A 110 8.04 -8.87 -11.69
N GLU A 111 8.94 -8.45 -12.58
CA GLU A 111 8.65 -7.47 -13.64
C GLU A 111 7.46 -7.88 -14.50
N ALA A 112 7.35 -9.16 -14.87
CA ALA A 112 6.20 -9.68 -15.60
C ALA A 112 4.88 -9.56 -14.81
N ARG A 113 4.92 -9.73 -13.49
CA ARG A 113 3.74 -9.54 -12.63
C ARG A 113 3.40 -8.06 -12.48
N LEU A 114 4.39 -7.19 -12.38
CA LEU A 114 4.20 -5.74 -12.40
C LEU A 114 3.58 -5.29 -13.73
N ALA A 115 4.13 -5.70 -14.87
CA ALA A 115 3.63 -5.32 -16.20
C ALA A 115 2.14 -5.69 -16.36
N ARG A 116 1.74 -6.90 -15.94
CA ARG A 116 0.33 -7.31 -15.92
C ARG A 116 -0.53 -6.44 -15.02
N PHE A 117 -0.02 -6.03 -13.86
CA PHE A 117 -0.72 -5.13 -12.94
C PHE A 117 -0.89 -3.72 -13.56
N LEU A 118 0.16 -3.18 -14.17
CA LEU A 118 0.15 -1.86 -14.81
C LEU A 118 -0.82 -1.80 -15.99
N ALA A 119 -1.01 -2.93 -16.69
CA ALA A 119 -1.96 -3.05 -17.80
C ALA A 119 -3.43 -3.20 -17.37
N LEU A 120 -3.74 -3.27 -16.06
CA LEU A 120 -5.11 -3.44 -15.59
C LEU A 120 -5.98 -2.20 -15.86
N GLN A 121 -7.15 -2.47 -16.41
CA GLN A 121 -8.25 -1.51 -16.51
C GLN A 121 -8.72 -1.08 -15.10
N PRO A 122 -9.21 0.16 -14.92
CA PRO A 122 -9.59 0.70 -13.60
C PRO A 122 -10.44 -0.24 -12.73
N GLY A 123 -11.48 -0.86 -13.30
CA GLY A 123 -12.38 -1.75 -12.56
C GLY A 123 -11.71 -3.02 -12.03
N ALA A 124 -10.62 -3.48 -12.65
CA ALA A 124 -9.88 -4.68 -12.24
C ALA A 124 -8.77 -4.39 -11.21
N ARG A 125 -8.39 -3.12 -11.02
CA ARG A 125 -7.28 -2.73 -10.12
C ARG A 125 -7.57 -3.04 -8.66
N GLY A 126 -8.82 -2.87 -8.24
CA GLY A 126 -9.22 -3.05 -6.84
C GLY A 126 -8.84 -4.42 -6.27
N ALA A 127 -9.33 -5.50 -6.89
CA ALA A 127 -9.02 -6.86 -6.45
C ALA A 127 -7.52 -7.19 -6.57
N ALA A 128 -6.81 -6.59 -7.54
CA ALA A 128 -5.37 -6.77 -7.66
C ALA A 128 -4.60 -6.10 -6.53
N ILE A 129 -4.97 -4.87 -6.18
CA ILE A 129 -4.40 -4.10 -5.06
C ILE A 129 -4.64 -4.84 -3.74
N GLU A 130 -5.83 -5.39 -3.52
CA GLU A 130 -6.12 -6.19 -2.31
C GLU A 130 -5.18 -7.41 -2.20
N ARG A 131 -4.94 -8.13 -3.29
CA ARG A 131 -3.98 -9.24 -3.31
C ARG A 131 -2.55 -8.80 -3.02
N LEU A 132 -2.14 -7.65 -3.57
CA LEU A 132 -0.82 -7.07 -3.29
C LEU A 132 -0.72 -6.63 -1.83
N ALA A 133 -1.75 -6.00 -1.28
CA ALA A 133 -1.78 -5.56 0.11
C ALA A 133 -1.64 -6.73 1.09
N ARG A 134 -2.33 -7.84 0.83
CA ARG A 134 -2.18 -9.08 1.63
C ARG A 134 -0.80 -9.71 1.50
N MET A 135 -0.14 -9.57 0.35
CA MET A 135 1.23 -10.02 0.19
C MET A 135 2.17 -9.15 1.04
N ILE A 136 2.08 -7.82 0.86
CA ILE A 136 2.91 -6.83 1.54
C ILE A 136 2.73 -6.94 3.05
N SER A 137 1.51 -7.10 3.57
CA SER A 137 1.28 -7.22 5.00
C SER A 137 1.97 -8.43 5.64
N ARG A 138 2.35 -9.45 4.86
CA ARG A 138 3.09 -10.62 5.32
C ARG A 138 4.61 -10.48 5.18
N THR A 139 5.09 -9.68 4.21
CA THR A 139 6.51 -9.58 3.87
C THR A 139 7.19 -8.32 4.38
N ARG A 140 6.41 -7.26 4.62
CA ARG A 140 6.92 -5.93 4.96
C ARG A 140 7.72 -5.97 6.27
N ALA A 141 8.90 -5.34 6.25
CA ALA A 141 9.71 -5.19 7.43
C ALA A 141 8.92 -4.45 8.52
N PRO A 142 8.87 -4.98 9.76
CA PRO A 142 8.13 -4.34 10.82
C PRO A 142 8.65 -2.92 11.09
N GLY A 143 7.76 -1.92 11.15
CA GLY A 143 8.12 -0.52 11.43
C GLY A 143 8.07 0.40 10.23
N HIS A 144 7.97 -0.18 9.04
CA HIS A 144 7.88 0.57 7.80
C HIS A 144 6.45 0.58 7.30
N GLY A 145 5.91 1.77 7.04
CA GLY A 145 4.60 1.93 6.41
C GLY A 145 4.66 1.73 4.90
N VAL A 146 3.53 1.96 4.24
CA VAL A 146 3.43 2.03 2.78
C VAL A 146 2.81 3.38 2.42
N ASN A 147 3.18 3.95 1.29
CA ASN A 147 2.53 5.15 0.79
C ASN A 147 1.10 4.82 0.33
N CYS A 148 0.14 4.91 1.26
CA CYS A 148 -1.29 4.74 0.99
C CYS A 148 -1.88 5.79 0.03
N ILE A 149 -1.20 6.91 -0.23
CA ILE A 149 -1.64 7.90 -1.22
C ILE A 149 -1.51 7.30 -2.63
N ASP A 150 -0.47 6.52 -2.90
CA ASP A 150 -0.31 5.81 -4.18
C ASP A 150 -1.48 4.85 -4.41
N ILE A 151 -1.89 4.14 -3.36
CA ILE A 151 -3.03 3.21 -3.37
C ILE A 151 -4.33 3.96 -3.67
N ALA A 152 -4.60 5.03 -2.93
CA ALA A 152 -5.80 5.83 -3.10
C ALA A 152 -5.86 6.47 -4.50
N THR A 153 -4.73 7.03 -4.97
CA THR A 153 -4.62 7.63 -6.30
C THR A 153 -4.94 6.62 -7.39
N MET A 154 -4.40 5.40 -7.32
CA MET A 154 -4.68 4.35 -8.30
C MET A 154 -6.15 3.93 -8.36
N LEU A 155 -6.84 3.96 -7.22
CA LEU A 155 -8.25 3.56 -7.09
C LEU A 155 -9.22 4.68 -7.47
N LEU A 156 -8.85 5.93 -7.22
CA LEU A 156 -9.66 7.12 -7.54
C LEU A 156 -9.44 7.62 -8.97
N SER A 157 -8.30 7.32 -9.59
CA SER A 157 -7.93 7.82 -10.91
C SER A 157 -8.21 6.81 -12.02
N PRO A 158 -8.67 7.27 -13.20
CA PRO A 158 -8.88 6.39 -14.36
C PRO A 158 -7.55 5.91 -14.97
N SER A 159 -6.47 6.67 -14.82
CA SER A 159 -5.14 6.31 -15.32
C SER A 159 -4.28 5.65 -14.24
N MET A 160 -3.30 4.85 -14.69
CA MET A 160 -2.26 4.29 -13.81
C MET A 160 -1.23 5.40 -13.49
N PRO A 161 -0.90 5.66 -12.22
CA PRO A 161 0.14 6.64 -11.87
C PRO A 161 1.50 6.20 -12.41
N LYS A 162 2.20 7.12 -13.09
CA LYS A 162 3.53 6.87 -13.68
C LYS A 162 4.60 6.62 -12.62
N ASP A 163 4.41 7.11 -11.40
CA ASP A 163 5.38 6.97 -10.31
C ASP A 163 5.58 5.51 -9.87
N VAL A 164 4.56 4.63 -10.02
CA VAL A 164 4.66 3.23 -9.60
C VAL A 164 5.74 2.48 -10.38
N PRO A 165 5.73 2.43 -11.73
CA PRO A 165 6.83 1.79 -12.46
C PRO A 165 8.17 2.51 -12.24
N LEU A 166 8.19 3.84 -12.19
CA LEU A 166 9.44 4.59 -12.03
C LEU A 166 10.15 4.26 -10.70
N THR A 167 9.40 4.24 -9.60
CA THR A 167 9.96 3.92 -8.27
C THR A 167 10.33 2.45 -8.13
N TYR A 168 9.59 1.55 -8.79
CA TYR A 168 9.92 0.12 -8.85
C TYR A 168 11.27 -0.11 -9.56
N TYR A 169 11.41 0.37 -10.81
CA TYR A 169 12.62 0.14 -11.59
C TYR A 169 13.82 0.88 -11.00
N GLY A 170 13.60 2.09 -10.46
CA GLY A 170 14.64 2.83 -9.74
C GLY A 170 15.20 2.04 -8.54
N ARG A 171 14.36 1.31 -7.79
CA ARG A 171 14.82 0.44 -6.69
C ARG A 171 15.60 -0.76 -7.20
N LEU A 172 15.13 -1.41 -8.27
CA LEU A 172 15.80 -2.56 -8.89
C LEU A 172 17.19 -2.18 -9.43
N ASP A 173 17.28 -1.09 -10.18
CA ASP A 173 18.52 -0.59 -10.76
C ASP A 173 19.52 -0.12 -9.70
N HIS A 174 19.02 0.47 -8.60
CA HIS A 174 19.86 0.82 -7.47
C HIS A 174 20.51 -0.41 -6.85
N ALA A 175 19.74 -1.49 -6.63
CA ALA A 175 20.27 -2.73 -6.10
C ALA A 175 21.31 -3.36 -7.05
N ALA A 176 21.04 -3.35 -8.37
CA ALA A 176 21.99 -3.83 -9.37
C ALA A 176 23.32 -3.03 -9.39
N ARG A 177 23.26 -1.70 -9.25
CA ARG A 177 24.46 -0.84 -9.20
C ARG A 177 25.27 -1.02 -7.92
N THR A 178 24.61 -1.21 -6.78
CA THR A 178 25.29 -1.42 -5.49
C THR A 178 26.13 -2.71 -5.53
N ARG A 179 25.59 -3.78 -6.13
CA ARG A 179 26.32 -5.02 -6.41
C ARG A 179 27.61 -4.80 -7.21
N SER A 180 27.54 -4.03 -8.30
CA SER A 180 28.71 -3.81 -9.17
C SER A 180 29.85 -3.08 -8.45
N LYS A 181 29.54 -2.23 -7.47
CA LYS A 181 30.56 -1.53 -6.67
C LYS A 181 31.28 -2.47 -5.69
N GLU A 182 30.54 -3.38 -5.05
CA GLU A 182 31.09 -4.35 -4.09
C GLU A 182 31.94 -5.43 -4.76
N GLY A 183 31.67 -5.80 -6.02
CA GLY A 183 32.46 -6.79 -6.77
C GLY A 183 33.76 -6.26 -7.39
N THR A 184 34.07 -4.97 -7.26
CA THR A 184 35.26 -4.33 -7.85
C THR A 184 36.26 -3.82 -6.79
N SER A 185 36.03 -4.15 -5.51
CA SER A 185 36.91 -3.77 -4.38
C SER A 185 37.74 -4.93 -3.88
#